data_AF-A0A1M3QWM2-F1
#
_entry.id   AF-A0A1M3QWM2-F1
#
_cell.length_a   1.000
_cell.length_b   1.000
_cell.length_c   1.000
_cell.angle_alpha   90.00
_cell.angle_beta   90.00
_cell.angle_gamma   90.00
#
_symmetry.space_group_name_H-M   'P 1'
#
loop_
_entity.id
_entity.type
_entity.pdbx_description
1 polymer ?
#
loop_
_entity_poly.entity_id
_entity_poly.type
_entity_poly.pdbx_seq_one_letter_code
_entity_poly.pdbx_strand_id
1 'polypeptide(L)'
;MAEKDWKHYLLKSGLPFEYEVKECFAKNNCQVWDEYSYLKPDENNLEKEFSYDIDVNYWDLSGDNSFTFLVECKYKSEPTKWFFMPDPYCFQSELSQNSFLHPIDHFSGKKFLFNKHPYYSIQEPLGPFCLKGIEIYQNQYLELNIFKAINQLSFAFVEQVISSIQNQIEVENFYETTFFNIPIIVTNAELYRINENVTTDQIEKAENIDTISAKQDFLLFHNKIGESLRRHNFSSLSNYFITIDEETLKGRNKSFTEDINHFIDVISRHYCPEIILIMHHDKEHKNYIKLFDYINFLIKPSDEREKAMQKVKSEWRRKMKEF
;
A
#
# COMPACT_ATOMS: atom_id res chain seq x y z
N MET A 1 19.28 -12.27 -38.24
CA MET A 1 18.51 -11.08 -37.80
C MET A 1 17.47 -11.39 -36.70
N ALA A 2 17.07 -12.65 -36.48
CA ALA A 2 16.13 -13.03 -35.40
C ALA A 2 16.74 -13.10 -33.97
N GLU A 3 18.06 -13.27 -33.84
CA GLU A 3 18.73 -13.49 -32.56
C GLU A 3 18.79 -12.26 -31.62
N LYS A 4 18.61 -11.04 -32.16
CA LYS A 4 18.65 -9.79 -31.36
C LYS A 4 17.28 -9.37 -30.82
N ASP A 5 16.18 -9.93 -31.31
CA ASP A 5 14.83 -9.43 -31.02
C ASP A 5 14.18 -10.12 -29.80
N TRP A 6 14.52 -11.39 -29.53
CA TRP A 6 13.91 -12.14 -28.42
C TRP A 6 14.21 -11.52 -27.04
N LYS A 7 15.42 -10.97 -26.83
CA LYS A 7 15.79 -10.30 -25.57
C LYS A 7 14.94 -9.06 -25.32
N HIS A 8 14.64 -8.32 -26.38
CA HIS A 8 13.81 -7.13 -26.31
C HIS A 8 12.38 -7.48 -25.95
N TYR A 9 11.80 -8.50 -26.59
CA TYR A 9 10.45 -8.97 -26.22
C TYR A 9 10.38 -9.55 -24.82
N LEU A 10 11.39 -10.33 -24.40
CA LEU A 10 11.46 -10.90 -23.06
C LEU A 10 11.58 -9.81 -21.98
N LEU A 11 12.35 -8.74 -22.22
CA LEU A 11 12.39 -7.61 -21.29
C LEU A 11 11.06 -6.84 -21.29
N LYS A 12 10.45 -6.64 -22.46
CA LYS A 12 9.16 -5.95 -22.58
C LYS A 12 7.99 -6.71 -21.98
N SER A 13 8.09 -8.03 -21.79
CA SER A 13 7.02 -8.81 -21.18
C SER A 13 6.89 -8.58 -19.67
N GLY A 14 7.84 -7.90 -19.01
CA GLY A 14 7.82 -7.71 -17.55
C GLY A 14 8.32 -8.92 -16.76
N LEU A 15 8.15 -10.13 -17.29
CA LEU A 15 8.52 -11.40 -16.64
C LEU A 15 9.93 -11.44 -15.98
N PRO A 16 11.04 -10.99 -16.61
CA PRO A 16 12.34 -10.99 -15.94
C PRO A 16 12.39 -10.04 -14.74
N PHE A 17 11.69 -8.91 -14.83
CA PHE A 17 11.61 -7.93 -13.76
C PHE A 17 10.75 -8.45 -12.60
N GLU A 18 9.62 -9.09 -12.88
CA GLU A 18 8.83 -9.78 -11.86
C GLU A 18 9.65 -10.83 -11.12
N TYR A 19 10.43 -11.65 -11.83
CA TYR A 19 11.34 -12.62 -11.22
C TYR A 19 12.38 -11.95 -10.31
N GLU A 20 12.98 -10.84 -10.76
CA GLU A 20 13.92 -10.08 -9.93
C GLU A 20 13.26 -9.51 -8.66
N VAL A 21 12.04 -8.98 -8.77
CA VAL A 21 11.26 -8.48 -7.63
C VAL A 21 10.94 -9.61 -6.65
N LYS A 22 10.55 -10.80 -7.13
CA LYS A 22 10.32 -12.00 -6.31
C LYS A 22 11.55 -12.37 -5.49
N GLU A 23 12.71 -12.44 -6.12
CA GLU A 23 13.98 -12.75 -5.46
C GLU A 23 14.32 -11.71 -4.37
N CYS A 24 14.01 -10.43 -4.61
CA CYS A 24 14.24 -9.38 -3.61
C CYS A 24 13.34 -9.54 -2.37
N PHE A 25 12.06 -9.87 -2.55
CA PHE A 25 11.18 -10.19 -1.42
C PHE A 25 11.62 -11.47 -0.70
N ALA A 26 11.96 -12.54 -1.43
CA ALA A 26 12.41 -13.80 -0.84
C ALA A 26 13.68 -13.62 0.03
N LYS A 27 14.63 -12.79 -0.41
CA LYS A 27 15.83 -12.44 0.39
C LYS A 27 15.53 -11.74 1.71
N ASN A 28 14.35 -11.16 1.87
CA ASN A 28 13.88 -10.53 3.10
C ASN A 28 13.02 -11.48 3.97
N ASN A 29 13.16 -12.80 3.76
CA ASN A 29 12.42 -13.86 4.46
C ASN A 29 10.92 -13.86 4.20
N CYS A 30 10.49 -13.35 3.04
CA CYS A 30 9.11 -13.48 2.59
C CYS A 30 8.88 -14.84 1.93
N GLN A 31 7.66 -15.36 2.09
CA GLN A 31 7.11 -16.38 1.22
C GLN A 31 6.51 -15.68 0.01
N VAL A 32 6.85 -16.15 -1.19
CA VAL A 32 6.51 -15.48 -2.45
C VAL A 32 5.79 -16.49 -3.34
N TRP A 33 4.61 -16.11 -3.82
CA TRP A 33 3.85 -16.83 -4.82
C TRP A 33 3.83 -16.04 -6.13
N ASP A 34 3.35 -16.69 -7.18
CA ASP A 34 3.14 -16.05 -8.48
C ASP A 34 1.86 -15.19 -8.46
N GLU A 35 1.19 -15.09 -9.59
CA GLU A 35 -0.01 -14.29 -9.76
C GLU A 35 -1.13 -14.71 -8.79
N TYR A 36 -1.87 -13.72 -8.30
CA TYR A 36 -3.12 -13.95 -7.58
C TYR A 36 -4.28 -13.42 -8.42
N SER A 37 -5.22 -14.31 -8.74
CA SER A 37 -6.41 -13.97 -9.51
C SER A 37 -7.59 -13.61 -8.61
N TYR A 38 -8.39 -12.64 -9.06
CA TYR A 38 -9.61 -12.20 -8.41
C TYR A 38 -10.67 -11.84 -9.45
N LEU A 39 -11.93 -11.85 -9.02
CA LEU A 39 -13.07 -11.56 -9.87
C LEU A 39 -13.54 -10.13 -9.67
N LYS A 40 -13.84 -9.44 -10.77
CA LYS A 40 -14.40 -8.09 -10.76
C LYS A 40 -15.33 -7.89 -11.97
N PRO A 41 -16.43 -7.13 -11.82
CA PRO A 41 -17.21 -6.68 -12.96
C PRO A 41 -16.39 -5.77 -13.89
N ASP A 42 -16.48 -6.02 -15.20
CA ASP A 42 -15.93 -5.15 -16.23
C ASP A 42 -16.83 -3.95 -16.54
N GLU A 43 -16.48 -3.16 -17.55
CA GLU A 43 -17.25 -1.98 -17.98
C GLU A 43 -18.70 -2.30 -18.40
N ASN A 44 -19.01 -3.57 -18.72
CA ASN A 44 -20.34 -4.05 -19.07
C ASN A 44 -21.04 -4.79 -17.92
N ASN A 45 -20.50 -4.71 -16.69
CA ASN A 45 -20.93 -5.48 -15.53
C ASN A 45 -20.87 -7.01 -15.71
N LEU A 46 -19.98 -7.50 -16.58
CA LEU A 46 -19.70 -8.92 -16.69
C LEU A 46 -18.52 -9.27 -15.79
N GLU A 47 -18.68 -10.30 -14.98
CA GLU A 47 -17.60 -10.80 -14.13
C GLU A 47 -16.44 -11.30 -14.99
N LYS A 48 -15.25 -10.76 -14.74
CA LYS A 48 -14.01 -11.15 -15.39
C LYS A 48 -12.94 -11.40 -14.34
N GLU A 49 -12.03 -12.29 -14.70
CA GLU A 49 -10.83 -12.56 -13.95
C GLU A 49 -9.78 -11.49 -14.26
N PHE A 50 -9.18 -10.97 -13.19
CA PHE A 50 -8.03 -10.08 -13.19
C PHE A 50 -7.01 -10.67 -12.23
N SER A 51 -5.76 -10.22 -12.30
CA SER A 51 -4.73 -10.65 -11.36
C SER A 51 -3.82 -9.49 -10.98
N TYR A 52 -2.97 -9.68 -9.97
CA TYR A 52 -1.75 -8.87 -9.78
C TYR A 52 -0.54 -9.80 -9.82
N ASP A 53 0.63 -9.23 -10.13
CA ASP A 53 1.78 -9.99 -10.60
C ASP A 53 2.42 -10.91 -9.54
N ILE A 54 2.46 -10.49 -8.27
CA ILE A 54 3.13 -11.24 -7.18
C ILE A 54 2.35 -11.11 -5.87
N ASP A 55 2.04 -12.24 -5.25
CA ASP A 55 1.54 -12.33 -3.88
C ASP A 55 2.66 -12.68 -2.91
N VAL A 56 2.83 -11.88 -1.86
CA VAL A 56 3.96 -12.03 -0.92
C VAL A 56 3.45 -12.02 0.51
N ASN A 57 3.82 -13.03 1.30
CA ASN A 57 3.56 -13.05 2.73
C ASN A 57 4.84 -12.91 3.56
N TYR A 58 4.78 -12.09 4.60
CA TYR A 58 5.83 -11.90 5.59
C TYR A 58 5.25 -12.08 6.99
N TRP A 59 5.86 -12.98 7.75
CA TRP A 59 5.47 -13.25 9.13
C TRP A 59 6.56 -12.75 10.05
N ASP A 60 6.17 -12.03 11.09
CA ASP A 60 7.13 -11.72 12.13
C ASP A 60 7.46 -12.99 12.95
N LEU A 61 8.65 -13.02 13.56
CA LEU A 61 9.09 -14.21 14.32
C LEU A 61 8.22 -14.48 15.55
N SER A 62 7.45 -13.49 16.00
CA SER A 62 6.58 -13.62 17.17
C SER A 62 5.24 -14.28 16.82
N GLY A 63 4.82 -14.25 15.56
CA GLY A 63 3.50 -14.69 15.11
C GLY A 63 2.38 -13.67 15.38
N ASP A 64 2.72 -12.52 15.98
CA ASP A 64 1.75 -11.47 16.30
C ASP A 64 1.34 -10.65 15.08
N ASN A 65 2.15 -10.68 14.01
CA ASN A 65 1.93 -9.86 12.82
C ASN A 65 2.12 -10.67 11.54
N SER A 66 1.15 -10.53 10.63
CA SER A 66 1.19 -11.11 9.29
C SER A 66 1.01 -10.01 8.24
N PHE A 67 1.88 -9.98 7.25
CA PHE A 67 1.87 -8.98 6.18
C PHE A 67 1.67 -9.67 4.85
N THR A 68 0.70 -9.19 4.08
CA THR A 68 0.46 -9.59 2.70
C THR A 68 0.74 -8.39 1.79
N PHE A 69 1.72 -8.51 0.89
CA PHE A 69 1.97 -7.50 -0.14
C PHE A 69 1.31 -7.94 -1.45
N LEU A 70 0.46 -7.07 -2.00
CA LEU A 70 -0.10 -7.22 -3.33
C LEU A 70 0.80 -6.42 -4.27
N VAL A 71 1.65 -7.09 -5.03
CA VAL A 71 2.71 -6.44 -5.81
C VAL A 71 2.33 -6.37 -7.28
N GLU A 72 2.28 -5.16 -7.80
CA GLU A 72 2.18 -4.89 -9.24
C GLU A 72 3.52 -4.40 -9.77
N CYS A 73 4.08 -5.11 -10.73
CA CYS A 73 5.36 -4.81 -11.37
C CYS A 73 5.16 -3.93 -12.61
N LYS A 74 5.96 -2.87 -12.73
CA LYS A 74 5.96 -1.98 -13.89
C LYS A 74 7.38 -1.75 -14.39
N TYR A 75 7.83 -2.66 -15.25
CA TYR A 75 9.11 -2.54 -15.93
C TYR A 75 9.09 -1.52 -17.07
N LYS A 76 10.17 -0.75 -17.19
CA LYS A 76 10.45 0.18 -18.28
C LYS A 76 11.76 -0.18 -18.95
N SER A 77 11.68 -0.53 -20.23
CA SER A 77 12.84 -0.87 -21.06
C SER A 77 13.67 0.36 -21.44
N GLU A 78 13.12 1.55 -21.29
CA GLU A 78 13.77 2.82 -21.60
C GLU A 78 13.79 3.73 -20.36
N PRO A 79 14.67 4.74 -20.31
CA PRO A 79 14.68 5.71 -19.22
C PRO A 79 13.33 6.45 -19.13
N THR A 80 12.57 6.11 -18.09
CA THR A 80 11.23 6.65 -17.83
C THR A 80 11.23 7.36 -16.48
N LYS A 81 10.55 8.51 -16.42
CA LYS A 81 10.32 9.24 -15.18
C LYS A 81 8.83 9.25 -14.88
N TRP A 82 8.45 8.98 -13.64
CA TRP A 82 7.09 9.18 -13.15
C TRP A 82 7.04 10.43 -12.29
N PHE A 83 6.13 11.35 -12.61
CA PHE A 83 5.93 12.58 -11.87
C PHE A 83 4.59 12.53 -11.16
N PHE A 84 4.58 12.84 -9.87
CA PHE A 84 3.39 12.86 -9.05
C PHE A 84 3.14 14.23 -8.45
N MET A 85 1.87 14.61 -8.36
CA MET A 85 1.47 15.81 -7.63
C MET A 85 1.63 15.60 -6.11
N PRO A 86 2.03 16.62 -5.35
CA PRO A 86 1.99 16.54 -3.88
C PRO A 86 0.54 16.46 -3.40
N ASP A 87 0.31 15.76 -2.28
CA ASP A 87 -0.96 15.85 -1.54
C ASP A 87 -0.79 16.71 -0.28
N PRO A 88 -0.99 18.04 -0.35
CA PRO A 88 -0.90 18.88 0.84
C PRO A 88 -2.10 18.71 1.77
N TYR A 89 -3.18 18.02 1.36
CA TYR A 89 -4.43 17.92 2.13
C TYR A 89 -4.68 16.53 2.71
N CYS A 90 -3.71 15.61 2.63
CA CYS A 90 -3.85 14.23 3.11
C CYS A 90 -4.26 14.16 4.59
N PHE A 91 -3.88 15.15 5.41
CA PHE A 91 -4.23 15.23 6.82
C PHE A 91 -5.74 15.40 7.07
N GLN A 92 -6.50 15.90 6.09
CA GLN A 92 -7.96 16.02 6.20
C GLN A 92 -8.67 14.66 6.15
N SER A 93 -7.98 13.64 5.64
CA SER A 93 -8.47 12.27 5.53
C SER A 93 -8.02 11.39 6.70
N GLU A 94 -7.55 11.98 7.80
CA GLU A 94 -7.00 11.25 8.97
C GLU A 94 -5.84 10.29 8.62
N LEU A 95 -5.20 10.50 7.47
CA LEU A 95 -4.10 9.67 7.00
C LEU A 95 -2.84 9.95 7.81
N SER A 96 -2.16 8.87 8.16
CA SER A 96 -0.87 8.89 8.83
C SER A 96 0.20 8.32 7.89
N GLN A 97 1.46 8.62 8.14
CA GLN A 97 2.57 8.05 7.37
C GLN A 97 2.64 6.51 7.41
N ASN A 98 1.96 5.87 8.36
CA ASN A 98 1.85 4.42 8.49
C ASN A 98 0.56 3.86 7.88
N SER A 99 -0.31 4.68 7.29
CA SER A 99 -1.58 4.24 6.71
C SER A 99 -1.41 3.33 5.50
N PHE A 100 -0.22 3.26 4.89
CA PHE A 100 0.09 2.29 3.82
C PHE A 100 0.20 0.83 4.29
N LEU A 101 0.17 0.60 5.60
CA LEU A 101 0.22 -0.74 6.19
C LEU A 101 -1.16 -1.42 6.26
N HIS A 102 -2.24 -0.62 6.23
CA HIS A 102 -3.64 -1.07 6.32
C HIS A 102 -3.86 -2.20 7.34
N PRO A 103 -3.63 -1.93 8.65
CA PRO A 103 -3.83 -2.94 9.67
C PRO A 103 -5.30 -3.36 9.74
N ILE A 104 -5.53 -4.66 9.62
CA ILE A 104 -6.79 -5.32 9.90
C ILE A 104 -6.66 -5.96 11.27
N ASP A 105 -7.15 -5.24 12.29
CA ASP A 105 -7.14 -5.67 13.68
C ASP A 105 -8.55 -5.69 14.31
N HIS A 106 -9.60 -5.51 13.50
CA HIS A 106 -10.96 -5.27 13.96
C HIS A 106 -11.57 -6.43 14.75
N PHE A 107 -11.07 -7.65 14.58
CA PHE A 107 -11.50 -8.83 15.31
C PHE A 107 -10.41 -9.40 16.23
N SER A 108 -9.29 -8.68 16.38
CA SER A 108 -8.20 -8.99 17.30
C SER A 108 -8.27 -8.19 18.60
N GLY A 109 -7.81 -8.82 19.69
CA GLY A 109 -7.61 -8.16 20.99
C GLY A 109 -6.41 -7.23 21.01
N LYS A 110 -5.42 -7.45 20.13
CA LYS A 110 -4.27 -6.56 19.90
C LYS A 110 -4.61 -5.54 18.82
N LYS A 111 -4.31 -4.27 19.10
CA LYS A 111 -4.52 -3.16 18.17
C LYS A 111 -3.21 -2.59 17.69
N PHE A 112 -3.13 -2.28 16.40
CA PHE A 112 -2.00 -1.54 15.86
C PHE A 112 -2.02 -0.10 16.40
N LEU A 113 -0.92 0.30 17.04
CA LEU A 113 -0.83 1.59 17.72
C LEU A 113 -0.23 2.68 16.85
N PHE A 114 0.57 2.32 15.84
CA PHE A 114 1.41 3.27 15.11
C PHE A 114 0.69 3.94 13.94
N ASN A 115 -0.59 3.68 13.70
CA ASN A 115 -1.43 4.52 12.83
C ASN A 115 -2.18 5.60 13.62
N LYS A 116 -2.05 5.64 14.95
CA LYS A 116 -2.79 6.57 15.83
C LYS A 116 -1.90 7.63 16.44
N HIS A 117 -2.51 8.77 16.71
CA HIS A 117 -1.87 9.83 17.48
C HIS A 117 -1.57 9.33 18.92
N PRO A 118 -0.40 9.63 19.53
CA PRO A 118 0.71 10.40 18.97
C PRO A 118 1.73 9.55 18.20
N TYR A 119 1.58 8.23 18.20
CA TYR A 119 2.63 7.29 17.80
C TYR A 119 2.86 7.20 16.29
N TYR A 120 2.02 7.80 15.46
CA TYR A 120 2.23 7.77 14.02
C TYR A 120 3.55 8.40 13.58
N SER A 121 4.08 9.39 14.32
CA SER A 121 5.33 10.09 14.01
C SER A 121 6.55 9.53 14.77
N ILE A 122 6.53 8.24 15.10
CA ILE A 122 7.60 7.60 15.88
C ILE A 122 8.93 7.46 15.11
N GLN A 123 8.88 7.40 13.79
CA GLN A 123 10.05 7.36 12.91
C GLN A 123 9.83 8.29 11.71
N GLU A 124 10.88 8.54 10.92
CA GLU A 124 10.76 9.30 9.68
C GLU A 124 9.87 8.57 8.68
N PRO A 125 9.00 9.26 7.91
CA PRO A 125 8.15 8.64 6.91
C PRO A 125 8.95 7.89 5.84
N LEU A 126 8.41 6.77 5.36
CA LEU A 126 9.05 5.98 4.30
C LEU A 126 9.18 6.77 2.98
N GLY A 127 8.16 7.58 2.67
CA GLY A 127 8.11 8.48 1.53
C GLY A 127 7.01 9.55 1.70
N PRO A 128 7.01 10.60 0.89
CA PRO A 128 5.98 11.65 0.96
C PRO A 128 4.67 11.21 0.30
N PHE A 129 3.57 11.84 0.74
CA PHE A 129 2.26 11.66 0.11
C PHE A 129 2.20 12.31 -1.27
N CYS A 130 1.53 11.61 -2.18
CA CYS A 130 1.27 12.10 -3.52
C CYS A 130 -0.14 11.76 -4.01
N LEU A 131 -0.56 12.47 -5.04
CA LEU A 131 -1.77 12.24 -5.83
C LEU A 131 -1.36 11.85 -7.25
N LYS A 132 -2.33 11.92 -8.17
CA LYS A 132 -2.22 11.72 -9.63
C LYS A 132 -0.78 11.80 -10.15
N GLY A 133 -0.38 10.74 -10.84
CA GLY A 133 0.91 10.64 -11.50
C GLY A 133 0.79 10.60 -13.02
N ILE A 134 1.86 11.02 -13.69
CA ILE A 134 2.06 10.85 -15.13
C ILE A 134 3.38 10.15 -15.40
N GLU A 135 3.40 9.31 -16.42
CA GLU A 135 4.63 8.73 -16.95
C GLU A 135 5.16 9.62 -18.08
N ILE A 136 6.45 9.96 -18.06
CA ILE A 136 7.14 10.66 -19.14
C ILE A 136 8.26 9.77 -19.70
N TYR A 137 8.21 9.52 -20.99
CA TYR A 137 9.25 8.79 -21.74
C TYR A 137 9.35 9.38 -23.16
N GLN A 138 10.56 9.52 -23.72
CA GLN A 138 10.79 10.01 -25.09
C GLN A 138 9.93 11.23 -25.52
N ASN A 139 9.79 12.23 -24.64
CA ASN A 139 8.94 13.43 -24.84
C ASN A 139 7.43 13.17 -25.02
N GLN A 140 6.95 11.97 -24.70
CA GLN A 140 5.55 11.60 -24.60
C GLN A 140 5.14 11.49 -23.12
N TYR A 141 3.86 11.73 -22.84
CA TYR A 141 3.29 11.48 -21.52
C TYR A 141 2.16 10.47 -21.59
N LEU A 142 2.02 9.66 -20.54
CA LEU A 142 0.98 8.63 -20.44
C LEU A 142 0.50 8.50 -18.99
N GLU A 143 -0.78 8.77 -18.73
CA GLU A 143 -1.36 8.61 -17.39
C GLU A 143 -1.87 7.18 -17.14
N LEU A 144 -2.25 6.49 -18.23
CA LEU A 144 -3.04 5.27 -18.18
C LEU A 144 -2.35 4.10 -17.46
N ASN A 145 -1.02 4.01 -17.51
CA ASN A 145 -0.28 2.90 -16.91
C ASN A 145 -0.34 2.92 -15.38
N ILE A 146 -0.09 4.09 -14.78
CA ILE A 146 -0.13 4.29 -13.33
C ILE A 146 -1.56 4.06 -12.83
N PHE A 147 -2.54 4.64 -13.53
CA PHE A 147 -3.96 4.48 -13.20
C PHE A 147 -4.43 3.02 -13.25
N LYS A 148 -4.02 2.24 -14.27
CA LYS A 148 -4.36 0.82 -14.37
C LYS A 148 -3.79 0.02 -13.20
N ALA A 149 -2.50 0.22 -12.88
CA ALA A 149 -1.84 -0.45 -11.75
C ALA A 149 -2.55 -0.16 -10.41
N ILE A 150 -2.89 1.12 -10.16
CA ILE A 150 -3.64 1.53 -8.98
C ILE A 150 -5.00 0.82 -8.90
N ASN A 151 -5.75 0.78 -10.01
CA ASN A 151 -7.06 0.12 -10.02
C ASN A 151 -6.95 -1.39 -9.80
N GLN A 152 -5.97 -2.04 -10.44
CA GLN A 152 -5.76 -3.48 -10.32
C GLN A 152 -5.56 -3.87 -8.85
N LEU A 153 -4.60 -3.24 -8.18
CA LEU A 153 -4.37 -3.44 -6.75
C LEU A 153 -5.59 -3.03 -5.90
N SER A 154 -6.24 -1.92 -6.21
CA SER A 154 -7.38 -1.44 -5.41
C SER A 154 -8.55 -2.40 -5.39
N PHE A 155 -8.89 -2.98 -6.55
CA PHE A 155 -10.02 -3.91 -6.65
C PHE A 155 -9.68 -5.31 -6.10
N ALA A 156 -8.42 -5.73 -6.16
CA ALA A 156 -7.96 -6.97 -5.54
C ALA A 156 -7.96 -6.89 -4.00
N PHE A 157 -7.73 -5.69 -3.45
CA PHE A 157 -7.45 -5.47 -2.04
C PHE A 157 -8.52 -6.02 -1.08
N VAL A 158 -9.81 -5.92 -1.45
CA VAL A 158 -10.91 -6.36 -0.58
C VAL A 158 -10.86 -7.86 -0.29
N GLU A 159 -10.36 -8.68 -1.22
CA GLU A 159 -10.21 -10.13 -1.01
C GLU A 159 -9.21 -10.41 0.12
N GLN A 160 -8.12 -9.64 0.18
CA GLN A 160 -7.12 -9.79 1.25
C GLN A 160 -7.62 -9.25 2.59
N VAL A 161 -8.46 -8.21 2.58
CA VAL A 161 -9.16 -7.73 3.79
C VAL A 161 -10.13 -8.81 4.31
N ILE A 162 -10.90 -9.44 3.43
CA ILE A 162 -11.81 -10.54 3.81
C ILE A 162 -11.01 -11.71 4.38
N SER A 163 -9.95 -12.14 3.70
CA SER A 163 -9.04 -13.20 4.17
C SER A 163 -8.47 -12.89 5.56
N SER A 164 -8.04 -11.64 5.79
CA SER A 164 -7.52 -11.19 7.08
C SER A 164 -8.58 -11.26 8.19
N ILE A 165 -9.79 -10.77 7.92
CA ILE A 165 -10.92 -10.82 8.85
C ILE A 165 -11.28 -12.28 9.15
N GLN A 166 -11.34 -13.12 8.11
CA GLN A 166 -11.67 -14.53 8.24
C GLN A 166 -10.69 -15.25 9.17
N ASN A 167 -9.39 -15.03 9.01
CA ASN A 167 -8.39 -15.64 9.88
C ASN A 167 -8.56 -15.19 11.35
N GLN A 168 -8.95 -13.94 11.61
CA GLN A 168 -9.20 -13.46 12.97
C GLN A 168 -10.48 -14.06 13.58
N ILE A 169 -11.51 -14.29 12.78
CA ILE A 169 -12.79 -14.82 13.25
C ILE A 169 -12.73 -16.34 13.46
N GLU A 170 -12.19 -17.07 12.48
CA GLU A 170 -12.35 -18.53 12.37
C GLU A 170 -11.18 -19.31 12.97
N VAL A 171 -9.96 -18.74 13.01
CA VAL A 171 -8.76 -19.49 13.39
C VAL A 171 -8.30 -19.07 14.78
N GLU A 172 -8.49 -19.95 15.77
CA GLU A 172 -8.14 -19.66 17.17
C GLU A 172 -6.68 -19.21 17.36
N ASN A 173 -5.74 -19.80 16.61
CA ASN A 173 -4.31 -19.45 16.68
C ASN A 173 -3.98 -18.06 16.11
N PHE A 174 -4.85 -17.50 15.26
CA PHE A 174 -4.67 -16.18 14.66
C PHE A 174 -5.58 -15.11 15.25
N TYR A 175 -6.33 -15.45 16.31
CA TYR A 175 -7.27 -14.52 16.95
C TYR A 175 -6.62 -13.21 17.41
N GLU A 176 -5.36 -13.27 17.86
CA GLU A 176 -4.61 -12.09 18.32
C GLU A 176 -3.66 -11.51 17.27
N THR A 177 -3.56 -12.13 16.09
CA THR A 177 -2.66 -11.68 15.03
C THR A 177 -3.23 -10.43 14.36
N THR A 178 -2.39 -9.41 14.20
CA THR A 178 -2.70 -8.26 13.34
C THR A 178 -2.30 -8.60 11.92
N PHE A 179 -3.23 -8.46 10.98
CA PHE A 179 -2.96 -8.64 9.56
C PHE A 179 -2.74 -7.28 8.91
N PHE A 180 -1.81 -7.18 7.98
CA PHE A 180 -1.47 -5.98 7.25
C PHE A 180 -1.52 -6.29 5.76
N ASN A 181 -2.25 -5.50 4.99
CA ASN A 181 -2.37 -5.69 3.56
C ASN A 181 -1.74 -4.48 2.86
N ILE A 182 -0.66 -4.68 2.10
CA ILE A 182 0.15 -3.59 1.54
C ILE A 182 0.10 -3.68 0.01
N PRO A 183 -0.73 -2.84 -0.65
CA PRO A 183 -0.71 -2.75 -2.10
C PRO A 183 0.52 -1.95 -2.52
N ILE A 184 1.37 -2.53 -3.35
CA ILE A 184 2.64 -1.92 -3.76
C ILE A 184 2.83 -2.00 -5.28
N ILE A 185 3.20 -0.87 -5.88
CA ILE A 185 3.68 -0.81 -7.26
C ILE A 185 5.20 -0.74 -7.22
N VAL A 186 5.86 -1.68 -7.88
CA VAL A 186 7.32 -1.73 -7.98
C VAL A 186 7.73 -1.41 -9.41
N THR A 187 8.59 -0.41 -9.59
CA THR A 187 8.97 0.09 -10.91
C THR A 187 10.44 0.47 -10.97
N ASN A 188 11.09 0.21 -12.10
CA ASN A 188 12.44 0.73 -12.36
C ASN A 188 12.44 2.16 -12.92
N ALA A 189 11.27 2.78 -13.13
CA ALA A 189 11.15 4.19 -13.47
C ALA A 189 11.64 5.07 -12.31
N GLU A 190 12.24 6.21 -12.62
CA GLU A 190 12.59 7.19 -11.59
C GLU A 190 11.32 7.87 -11.07
N LEU A 191 11.17 7.96 -9.75
CA LEU A 191 10.01 8.61 -9.13
C LEU A 191 10.35 10.05 -8.76
N TYR A 192 9.49 10.99 -9.13
CA TYR A 192 9.59 12.40 -8.77
C TYR A 192 8.27 12.87 -8.18
N ARG A 193 8.34 13.61 -7.08
CA ARG A 193 7.20 14.37 -6.54
C ARG A 193 7.43 15.85 -6.85
N ILE A 194 6.46 16.50 -7.48
CA ILE A 194 6.49 17.94 -7.72
C ILE A 194 6.52 18.66 -6.38
N ASN A 195 7.35 19.71 -6.27
CA ASN A 195 7.47 20.49 -5.05
C ASN A 195 6.16 21.24 -4.76
N GLU A 196 5.88 21.48 -3.49
CA GLU A 196 4.68 22.25 -3.11
C GLU A 196 4.77 23.68 -3.65
N ASN A 197 3.61 24.23 -4.03
CA ASN A 197 3.45 25.59 -4.55
C ASN A 197 4.18 25.88 -5.88
N VAL A 198 4.63 24.85 -6.61
CA VAL A 198 5.15 25.02 -7.98
C VAL A 198 4.03 25.45 -8.92
N THR A 199 4.29 26.51 -9.69
CA THR A 199 3.36 27.05 -10.69
C THR A 199 3.72 26.58 -12.11
N THR A 200 2.77 26.70 -13.05
CA THR A 200 3.02 26.43 -14.47
C THR A 200 4.14 27.29 -15.03
N ASP A 201 4.19 28.58 -14.69
CA ASP A 201 5.26 29.49 -15.12
C ASP A 201 6.64 29.05 -14.63
N GLN A 202 6.74 28.48 -13.43
CA GLN A 202 7.99 27.94 -12.90
C GLN A 202 8.42 26.69 -13.67
N ILE A 203 7.47 25.82 -14.03
CA ILE A 203 7.73 24.64 -14.86
C ILE A 203 8.19 25.04 -16.25
N GLU A 204 7.53 26.02 -16.89
CA GLU A 204 7.90 26.51 -18.22
C GLU A 204 9.30 27.12 -18.27
N LYS A 205 9.73 27.76 -17.18
CA LYS A 205 11.05 28.40 -17.05
C LYS A 205 12.13 27.48 -16.47
N ALA A 206 11.76 26.28 -16.03
CA ALA A 206 12.69 25.37 -15.37
C ALA A 206 13.70 24.79 -16.38
N GLU A 207 14.99 25.03 -16.13
CA GLU A 207 16.07 24.40 -16.89
C GLU A 207 16.42 23.00 -16.35
N ASN A 208 16.10 22.72 -15.09
CA ASN A 208 16.39 21.46 -14.44
C ASN A 208 15.16 20.95 -13.66
N ILE A 209 14.84 19.67 -13.84
CA ILE A 209 13.79 18.95 -13.12
C ILE A 209 13.86 19.12 -11.59
N ASP A 210 15.07 19.10 -11.01
CA ASP A 210 15.28 19.18 -9.56
C ASP A 210 14.85 20.54 -8.96
N THR A 211 14.64 21.56 -9.81
CA THR A 211 14.12 22.86 -9.39
C THR A 211 12.62 22.85 -9.11
N ILE A 212 11.88 21.93 -9.74
CA ILE A 212 10.42 21.84 -9.66
C ILE A 212 9.94 20.56 -8.99
N SER A 213 10.81 19.57 -8.79
CA SER A 213 10.46 18.31 -8.16
C SER A 213 11.63 17.74 -7.37
N ALA A 214 11.35 16.74 -6.54
CA ALA A 214 12.35 15.97 -5.81
C ALA A 214 12.24 14.50 -6.19
N LYS A 215 13.39 13.89 -6.52
CA LYS A 215 13.50 12.44 -6.74
C LYS A 215 13.21 11.68 -5.44
N GLN A 216 12.46 10.58 -5.53
CA GLN A 216 12.02 9.78 -4.40
C GLN A 216 12.32 8.30 -4.61
N ASP A 217 12.57 7.59 -3.52
CA ASP A 217 12.63 6.12 -3.51
C ASP A 217 11.24 5.50 -3.30
N PHE A 218 10.41 6.19 -2.52
CA PHE A 218 9.06 5.77 -2.15
C PHE A 218 8.09 6.94 -2.29
N LEU A 219 6.86 6.62 -2.68
CA LEU A 219 5.74 7.55 -2.63
C LEU A 219 4.54 6.86 -1.99
N LEU A 220 3.81 7.61 -1.17
CA LEU A 220 2.54 7.16 -0.58
C LEU A 220 1.40 7.72 -1.43
N PHE A 221 0.93 6.95 -2.40
CA PHE A 221 -0.14 7.39 -3.30
C PHE A 221 -1.48 7.35 -2.56
N HIS A 222 -2.09 8.52 -2.34
CA HIS A 222 -3.41 8.62 -1.74
C HIS A 222 -4.49 8.24 -2.76
N ASN A 223 -5.03 7.04 -2.60
CA ASN A 223 -6.08 6.46 -3.42
C ASN A 223 -7.46 6.92 -2.94
N LYS A 224 -8.02 7.91 -3.63
CA LYS A 224 -9.40 8.37 -3.36
C LYS A 224 -10.40 7.37 -3.94
N ILE A 225 -11.02 6.59 -3.07
CA ILE A 225 -12.00 5.55 -3.45
C ILE A 225 -13.20 6.18 -4.15
N GLY A 226 -13.37 5.86 -5.43
CA GLY A 226 -14.54 6.23 -6.23
C GLY A 226 -15.73 5.31 -5.99
N GLU A 227 -16.91 5.70 -6.51
CA GLU A 227 -18.17 4.98 -6.26
C GLU A 227 -18.17 3.53 -6.76
N SER A 228 -17.54 3.24 -7.90
CA SER A 228 -17.45 1.87 -8.43
C SER A 228 -16.65 0.95 -7.50
N LEU A 229 -15.49 1.39 -7.04
CA LEU A 229 -14.66 0.64 -6.10
C LEU A 229 -15.37 0.48 -4.75
N ARG A 230 -16.02 1.54 -4.24
CA ARG A 230 -16.82 1.47 -3.01
C ARG A 230 -17.90 0.40 -3.08
N ARG A 231 -18.65 0.34 -4.19
CA ARG A 231 -19.71 -0.66 -4.40
C ARG A 231 -19.16 -2.07 -4.48
N HIS A 232 -18.06 -2.26 -5.20
CA HIS A 232 -17.35 -3.55 -5.27
C HIS A 232 -16.96 -4.02 -3.86
N ASN A 233 -16.24 -3.16 -3.13
CA ASN A 233 -15.80 -3.47 -1.77
C ASN A 233 -16.98 -3.79 -0.84
N PHE A 234 -18.02 -2.95 -0.86
CA PHE A 234 -19.22 -3.15 -0.05
C PHE A 234 -19.91 -4.48 -0.38
N SER A 235 -20.04 -4.82 -1.67
CA SER A 235 -20.67 -6.06 -2.11
C SER A 235 -19.86 -7.29 -1.65
N SER A 236 -18.55 -7.30 -1.86
CA SER A 236 -17.69 -8.43 -1.44
C SER A 236 -17.74 -8.64 0.07
N LEU A 237 -17.62 -7.56 0.85
CA LEU A 237 -17.70 -7.62 2.32
C LEU A 237 -19.09 -8.06 2.79
N SER A 238 -20.16 -7.52 2.20
CA SER A 238 -21.54 -7.90 2.57
C SER A 238 -21.79 -9.39 2.29
N ASN A 239 -21.37 -9.87 1.13
CA ASN A 239 -21.50 -11.27 0.77
C ASN A 239 -20.76 -12.18 1.75
N TYR A 240 -19.56 -11.79 2.17
CA TYR A 240 -18.80 -12.51 3.19
C TYR A 240 -19.50 -12.49 4.56
N PHE A 241 -19.89 -11.34 5.08
CA PHE A 241 -20.50 -11.26 6.43
C PHE A 241 -21.87 -11.95 6.53
N ILE A 242 -22.61 -12.13 5.44
CA ILE A 242 -23.86 -12.90 5.43
C ILE A 242 -23.63 -14.39 5.73
N THR A 243 -22.42 -14.92 5.48
CA THR A 243 -22.12 -16.34 5.73
C THR A 243 -21.72 -16.65 7.16
N ILE A 244 -21.42 -15.62 7.97
CA ILE A 244 -20.94 -15.78 9.35
C ILE A 244 -22.10 -15.72 10.32
N ASP A 245 -22.12 -16.61 11.32
CA ASP A 245 -23.15 -16.61 12.34
C ASP A 245 -23.05 -15.38 13.27
N GLU A 246 -24.21 -14.88 13.68
CA GLU A 246 -24.33 -13.64 14.46
C GLU A 246 -23.68 -13.73 15.85
N GLU A 247 -23.70 -14.91 16.47
CA GLU A 247 -23.14 -15.15 17.80
C GLU A 247 -21.61 -15.06 17.77
N THR A 248 -20.98 -15.71 16.79
CA THR A 248 -19.54 -15.62 16.53
C THR A 248 -19.13 -14.17 16.25
N LEU A 249 -19.85 -13.46 15.37
CA LEU A 249 -19.56 -12.06 15.08
C LEU A 249 -19.61 -11.20 16.34
N LYS A 250 -20.67 -11.31 17.15
CA LYS A 250 -20.81 -10.55 18.40
C LYS A 250 -19.70 -10.89 19.41
N GLY A 251 -19.31 -12.16 19.52
CA GLY A 251 -18.24 -12.60 20.42
C GLY A 251 -16.86 -12.09 20.02
N ARG A 252 -16.59 -12.03 18.70
CA ARG A 252 -15.26 -11.72 18.14
C ARG A 252 -15.08 -10.25 17.75
N ASN A 253 -16.15 -9.49 17.50
CA ASN A 253 -16.07 -8.10 17.09
C ASN A 253 -15.38 -7.23 18.16
N LYS A 254 -14.24 -6.63 17.80
CA LYS A 254 -13.49 -5.63 18.57
C LYS A 254 -13.32 -4.34 17.77
N SER A 255 -14.19 -4.10 16.81
CA SER A 255 -14.13 -2.94 15.93
C SER A 255 -14.68 -1.70 16.64
N PHE A 256 -14.75 -0.59 15.90
CA PHE A 256 -15.26 0.69 16.40
C PHE A 256 -16.80 0.73 16.48
N THR A 257 -17.52 -0.30 16.03
CA THR A 257 -18.99 -0.36 16.01
C THR A 257 -19.50 -1.78 16.19
N GLU A 258 -20.65 -1.93 16.84
CA GLU A 258 -21.37 -3.21 16.92
C GLU A 258 -22.30 -3.43 15.71
N ASP A 259 -22.65 -2.36 14.98
CA ASP A 259 -23.42 -2.43 13.74
C ASP A 259 -22.52 -2.88 12.58
N ILE A 260 -22.72 -4.11 12.12
CA ILE A 260 -21.95 -4.69 11.02
C ILE A 260 -22.16 -3.97 9.69
N ASN A 261 -23.34 -3.41 9.43
CA ASN A 261 -23.58 -2.66 8.20
C ASN A 261 -22.80 -1.34 8.22
N HIS A 262 -22.75 -0.69 9.39
CA HIS A 262 -21.92 0.50 9.57
C HIS A 262 -20.43 0.15 9.42
N PHE A 263 -19.98 -0.98 9.98
CA PHE A 263 -18.62 -1.47 9.81
C PHE A 263 -18.29 -1.67 8.33
N ILE A 264 -19.11 -2.44 7.59
CA ILE A 264 -18.91 -2.71 6.15
C ILE A 264 -18.86 -1.40 5.35
N ASP A 265 -19.77 -0.47 5.60
CA ASP A 265 -19.79 0.82 4.88
C ASP A 265 -18.51 1.61 5.12
N VAL A 266 -18.02 1.68 6.36
CA VAL A 266 -16.76 2.37 6.69
C VAL A 266 -15.55 1.68 6.04
N ILE A 267 -15.42 0.35 6.16
CA ILE A 267 -14.31 -0.39 5.55
C ILE A 267 -14.31 -0.21 4.02
N SER A 268 -15.47 -0.30 3.38
CA SER A 268 -15.60 -0.19 1.92
C SER A 268 -15.16 1.19 1.36
N ARG A 269 -15.21 2.23 2.19
CA ARG A 269 -14.93 3.64 1.84
C ARG A 269 -13.56 4.13 2.27
N HIS A 270 -13.05 3.59 3.36
CA HIS A 270 -11.92 4.17 4.10
C HIS A 270 -10.84 3.14 4.44
N TYR A 271 -10.93 1.87 4.02
CA TYR A 271 -9.90 0.89 4.38
C TYR A 271 -9.46 0.02 3.19
N CYS A 272 -10.05 0.17 2.00
CA CYS A 272 -9.81 -0.74 0.86
C CYS A 272 -9.44 -0.08 -0.49
N PRO A 273 -8.14 0.11 -0.78
CA PRO A 273 -7.09 0.62 0.10
C PRO A 273 -7.02 2.16 0.02
N GLU A 274 -6.68 2.83 1.12
CA GLU A 274 -6.54 4.30 1.12
C GLU A 274 -5.20 4.79 0.56
N ILE A 275 -4.12 4.06 0.81
CA ILE A 275 -2.79 4.35 0.31
C ILE A 275 -2.32 3.19 -0.57
N ILE A 276 -1.58 3.49 -1.65
CA ILE A 276 -0.80 2.50 -2.39
C ILE A 276 0.66 2.92 -2.32
N LEU A 277 1.53 2.00 -1.90
CA LEU A 277 2.97 2.26 -1.87
C LEU A 277 3.51 2.19 -3.29
N ILE A 278 4.27 3.19 -3.73
CA ILE A 278 5.00 3.13 -4.98
C ILE A 278 6.49 3.13 -4.64
N MET A 279 7.20 2.10 -5.07
CA MET A 279 8.61 1.88 -4.75
C MET A 279 9.45 1.85 -6.01
N HIS A 280 10.53 2.64 -6.01
CA HIS A 280 11.58 2.53 -7.01
C HIS A 280 12.39 1.25 -6.78
N HIS A 281 12.52 0.43 -7.80
CA HIS A 281 13.42 -0.71 -7.82
C HIS A 281 14.83 -0.22 -8.15
N ASP A 282 15.61 0.03 -7.11
CA ASP A 282 17.01 0.43 -7.24
C ASP A 282 17.89 -0.79 -7.55
N LYS A 283 18.97 -0.58 -8.32
CA LYS A 283 19.87 -1.66 -8.77
C LYS A 283 20.61 -2.38 -7.63
N GLU A 284 20.73 -1.74 -6.47
CA GLU A 284 21.39 -2.30 -5.29
C GLU A 284 20.38 -2.94 -4.33
N HIS A 285 19.10 -2.94 -4.70
CA HIS A 285 17.96 -3.47 -3.95
C HIS A 285 17.84 -2.90 -2.52
N LYS A 286 18.42 -1.72 -2.27
CA LYS A 286 18.43 -1.04 -0.97
C LYS A 286 17.05 -0.63 -0.49
N ASN A 287 16.13 -0.36 -1.42
CA ASN A 287 14.77 0.03 -1.07
C ASN A 287 14.00 -1.12 -0.41
N TYR A 288 14.27 -2.38 -0.77
CA TYR A 288 13.67 -3.52 -0.05
C TYR A 288 14.15 -3.55 1.41
N ILE A 289 15.44 -3.38 1.65
CA ILE A 289 16.01 -3.33 3.00
C ILE A 289 15.35 -2.20 3.80
N LYS A 290 15.28 -0.99 3.22
CA LYS A 290 14.63 0.17 3.86
C LYS A 290 13.16 -0.05 4.18
N LEU A 291 12.40 -0.71 3.30
CA LEU A 291 11.00 -1.07 3.55
C LEU A 291 10.87 -2.04 4.73
N PHE A 292 11.66 -3.11 4.75
CA PHE A 292 11.59 -4.09 5.83
C PHE A 292 12.15 -3.56 7.15
N ASP A 293 13.19 -2.73 7.14
CA ASP A 293 13.70 -2.04 8.33
C ASP A 293 12.61 -1.13 8.93
N TYR A 294 11.90 -0.38 8.07
CA TYR A 294 10.78 0.46 8.49
C TYR A 294 9.66 -0.35 9.17
N ILE A 295 9.25 -1.46 8.55
CA ILE A 295 8.21 -2.35 9.09
C ILE A 295 8.68 -2.99 10.39
N ASN A 296 9.90 -3.51 10.41
CA ASN A 296 10.51 -4.17 11.57
C ASN A 296 10.62 -3.23 12.76
N PHE A 297 10.98 -1.97 12.55
CA PHE A 297 11.02 -0.96 13.61
C PHE A 297 9.66 -0.80 14.30
N LEU A 298 8.56 -0.85 13.54
CA LEU A 298 7.21 -0.69 14.11
C LEU A 298 6.80 -1.93 14.90
N ILE A 299 6.97 -3.12 14.36
CA ILE A 299 6.41 -4.34 14.96
C ILE A 299 7.32 -5.00 16.00
N LYS A 300 8.65 -4.95 15.82
CA LYS A 300 9.58 -5.64 16.71
C LYS A 300 9.91 -4.77 17.93
N PRO A 301 9.73 -5.28 19.16
CA PRO A 301 10.20 -4.60 20.35
C PRO A 301 11.72 -4.34 20.30
N SER A 302 12.11 -3.11 20.58
CA SER A 302 13.51 -2.70 20.72
C SER A 302 13.63 -1.51 21.68
N ASP A 303 14.79 -1.37 22.31
CA ASP A 303 15.12 -0.21 23.17
C ASP A 303 14.99 1.10 22.40
N GLU A 304 15.32 1.10 21.10
CA GLU A 304 15.21 2.26 20.22
C GLU A 304 13.75 2.67 20.03
N ARG A 305 12.87 1.69 19.73
CA ARG A 305 11.43 1.93 19.58
C ARG A 305 10.83 2.45 20.88
N GLU A 306 11.18 1.85 22.02
CA GLU A 306 10.68 2.29 23.33
C GLU A 306 11.10 3.73 23.66
N LYS A 307 12.36 4.09 23.39
CA LYS A 307 12.85 5.47 23.54
C LYS A 307 12.09 6.44 22.64
N ALA A 308 11.86 6.06 21.38
CA ALA A 308 11.09 6.86 20.44
C ALA A 308 9.64 7.07 20.91
N MET A 309 8.97 6.00 21.40
CA MET A 309 7.63 6.08 22.00
C MET A 309 7.58 7.03 23.20
N GLN A 310 8.57 6.94 24.10
CA GLN A 310 8.65 7.82 25.27
C GLN A 310 8.85 9.29 24.87
N LYS A 311 9.73 9.54 23.90
CA LYS A 311 9.98 10.88 23.34
C LYS A 311 8.70 11.49 22.78
N VAL A 312 8.05 10.80 21.83
CA VAL A 312 6.80 11.25 21.20
C VAL A 312 5.70 11.53 22.24
N LYS A 313 5.54 10.63 23.21
CA LYS A 313 4.56 10.80 24.29
C LYS A 313 4.88 12.02 25.18
N SER A 314 6.15 12.28 25.46
CA SER A 314 6.58 13.43 26.25
C SER A 314 6.37 14.76 25.52
N GLU A 315 6.70 14.82 24.22
CA GLU A 315 6.52 15.98 23.38
C GLU A 315 5.03 16.33 23.22
N TRP A 316 4.19 15.32 23.01
CA TRP A 316 2.75 15.53 22.96
C TRP A 316 2.19 16.04 24.29
N ARG A 317 2.58 15.44 25.43
CA ARG A 317 2.17 15.91 26.76
C ARG A 317 2.60 17.36 27.01
N ARG A 318 3.75 17.80 26.48
CA ARG A 318 4.18 19.19 26.54
C ARG A 318 3.26 20.08 25.70
N LYS A 319 3.01 19.72 24.44
CA LYS A 319 2.11 20.47 23.54
C LYS A 319 0.70 20.62 24.13
N MET A 320 0.14 19.56 24.70
CA MET A 320 -1.20 19.59 25.32
C MET A 320 -1.29 20.47 26.59
N LYS A 321 -0.17 20.82 27.23
CA LYS A 321 -0.16 21.75 28.36
C LYS A 321 -0.03 23.22 27.91
N GLU A 322 0.35 23.44 26.66
CA GLU A 322 0.47 24.77 26.06
C GLU A 322 -0.86 25.24 25.45
N PHE A 323 -1.81 24.32 25.26
CA PHE A 323 -3.22 24.59 24.97
C PHE A 323 -4.04 24.59 26.26
#